data_AF-A0A146M564-F1
#
_entry.id   AF-A0A146M564-F1
#
_cell.length_a   1.000
_cell.length_b   1.000
_cell.length_c   1.000
_cell.angle_alpha   90.00
_cell.angle_beta   90.00
_cell.angle_gamma   90.00
#
_symmetry.space_group_name_H-M   'P 1'
#
loop_
_entity.id
_entity.type
_entity.pdbx_description
1 polymer ?
#
loop_
_entity_poly.entity_id
_entity_poly.type
_entity_poly.pdbx_seq_one_letter_code
_entity_poly.pdbx_strand_id
1 'polypeptide(L)'
;MTYKFNAHVKTLRHLLSELRQASSTGRLNHSPLTGFVFLQYKKFRTTTHQICRAREEMSCLVNSYVTYLQSSRQYKELLKTYHTAKEKSVEEAANIVGYKLPQDPDPYLKR
;
A
#
# COMPACT_ATOMS: atom_id res chain seq x y z
N MET A 1 23.26 29.00 -5.21
CA MET A 1 22.00 28.70 -5.93
C MET A 1 21.85 27.18 -6.15
N THR A 2 21.40 26.42 -5.14
CA THR A 2 21.35 24.95 -5.19
C THR A 2 20.06 24.41 -4.54
N TYR A 3 18.88 24.78 -5.04
CA TYR A 3 17.61 24.46 -4.36
C TYR A 3 16.60 23.60 -5.15
N LYS A 4 16.77 23.37 -6.46
CA LYS A 4 15.77 22.64 -7.28
C LYS A 4 16.17 21.23 -7.75
N PHE A 5 17.43 20.83 -7.62
CA PHE A 5 17.89 19.49 -8.02
C PHE A 5 17.46 18.40 -7.01
N ASN A 6 17.31 18.76 -5.73
CA ASN A 6 17.05 17.80 -4.65
C ASN A 6 15.63 17.21 -4.62
N ALA A 7 14.61 17.95 -5.08
CA ALA A 7 13.21 17.49 -4.97
C ALA A 7 12.93 16.23 -5.81
N HIS A 8 13.44 16.17 -7.05
CA HIS A 8 13.19 15.04 -7.96
C HIS A 8 13.98 13.79 -7.56
N VAL A 9 15.15 13.98 -6.96
CA VAL A 9 15.94 12.88 -6.40
C VAL A 9 15.24 12.32 -5.15
N LYS A 10 14.63 13.18 -4.34
CA LYS A 10 13.82 12.76 -3.19
C LYS A 10 12.59 11.96 -3.63
N THR A 11 11.82 12.43 -4.61
CA THR A 11 10.64 11.70 -5.10
C THR A 11 11.02 10.37 -5.77
N LEU A 12 12.12 10.33 -6.52
CA LEU A 12 12.65 9.10 -7.10
C LEU A 12 13.06 8.09 -6.02
N ARG A 13 13.81 8.52 -5.00
CA ARG A 13 14.21 7.66 -3.87
C ARG A 13 13.00 7.13 -3.11
N HIS A 14 12.00 7.98 -2.94
CA HIS A 14 10.75 7.60 -2.27
C HIS A 14 10.00 6.53 -3.06
N LEU A 15 9.84 6.70 -4.38
CA LEU A 15 9.26 5.68 -5.26
C LEU A 15 10.05 4.36 -5.22
N LEU A 16 11.37 4.42 -5.24
CA LEU A 16 12.21 3.20 -5.13
C LEU A 16 12.05 2.52 -3.76
N SER A 17 11.87 3.29 -2.68
CA SER A 17 11.59 2.75 -1.34
C SER A 17 10.24 2.05 -1.29
N GLU A 18 9.18 2.67 -1.84
CA GLU A 18 7.85 2.06 -1.91
C GLU A 18 7.85 0.80 -2.78
N LEU A 19 8.55 0.81 -3.92
CA LEU A 19 8.71 -0.38 -4.75
C LEU A 19 9.44 -1.51 -4.01
N ARG A 20 10.39 -1.17 -3.14
CA ARG A 20 11.12 -2.16 -2.35
C ARG A 20 10.19 -2.84 -1.34
N GLN A 21 9.35 -2.05 -0.69
CA GLN A 21 8.36 -2.51 0.28
C GLN A 21 7.24 -3.32 -0.37
N ALA A 22 6.84 -2.93 -1.59
CA ALA A 22 5.84 -3.66 -2.36
C ALA A 22 6.38 -4.99 -2.93
N SER A 23 7.68 -5.08 -3.21
CA SER A 23 8.32 -6.31 -3.68
C SER A 23 8.53 -7.30 -2.54
N SER A 24 8.07 -8.55 -2.71
CA SER A 24 8.27 -9.62 -1.73
C SER A 24 9.74 -10.04 -1.58
N THR A 25 10.58 -9.76 -2.58
CA THR A 25 11.96 -10.24 -2.68
C THR A 25 12.98 -9.31 -2.01
N GLY A 26 12.60 -8.08 -1.64
CA GLY A 26 13.46 -7.12 -0.91
C GLY A 26 14.71 -6.60 -1.65
N ARG A 27 15.03 -7.20 -2.81
CA ARG A 27 16.16 -6.85 -3.68
C ARG A 27 15.63 -6.21 -4.97
N LEU A 28 15.79 -4.90 -5.08
CA LEU A 28 15.52 -4.16 -6.31
C LEU A 28 16.74 -4.06 -7.23
N ASN A 29 17.92 -4.47 -6.72
CA ASN A 29 19.16 -4.50 -7.46
C ASN A 29 18.96 -5.49 -8.62
N HIS A 30 18.85 -4.98 -9.85
CA HIS A 30 18.59 -5.71 -11.11
C HIS A 30 17.12 -6.00 -11.46
N SER A 31 16.13 -5.43 -10.78
CA SER A 31 14.76 -5.51 -11.28
C SER A 31 14.62 -4.68 -12.56
N PRO A 32 14.06 -5.22 -13.66
CA PRO A 32 13.83 -4.46 -14.91
C PRO A 32 12.98 -3.20 -14.67
N LEU A 33 12.18 -3.19 -13.59
CA LEU A 33 11.40 -2.05 -13.14
C LEU A 33 12.28 -0.85 -12.76
N THR A 34 13.39 -1.08 -12.06
CA THR A 34 14.31 0.00 -11.68
C THR A 34 14.95 0.63 -12.91
N GLY A 35 15.41 -0.22 -13.85
CA GLY A 35 15.94 0.21 -15.15
C GLY A 35 14.93 1.05 -15.93
N PHE A 36 13.67 0.60 -16.00
CA PHE A 36 12.59 1.34 -16.65
C PHE A 36 12.36 2.71 -16.00
N VAL A 37 12.29 2.79 -14.67
CA VAL A 37 12.12 4.06 -13.94
C VAL A 37 13.27 5.01 -14.26
N PHE A 38 14.52 4.56 -14.23
CA PHE A 38 15.67 5.39 -14.59
C PHE A 38 15.64 5.88 -16.04
N LEU A 39 15.20 5.03 -16.98
CA LEU A 39 15.03 5.42 -18.39
C LEU A 39 13.96 6.49 -18.55
N GLN A 40 12.83 6.38 -17.85
CA GLN A 40 11.79 7.42 -17.87
C GLN A 40 12.32 8.73 -17.29
N TYR A 41 12.96 8.70 -16.13
CA TYR A 41 13.57 9.91 -15.54
C TYR A 41 14.63 10.55 -16.44
N LYS A 42 15.37 9.76 -17.22
CA LYS A 42 16.33 10.27 -18.21
C LYS A 42 15.62 10.94 -19.39
N LYS A 43 14.50 10.39 -19.87
CA LYS A 43 13.67 10.96 -20.95
C LYS A 43 13.16 12.35 -20.61
N PHE A 44 12.74 12.57 -19.37
CA PHE A 44 12.23 13.87 -18.89
C PHE A 44 13.33 14.86 -18.44
N ARG A 45 14.63 14.56 -18.65
CA ARG A 45 15.75 15.35 -18.12
C ARG A 45 16.10 16.59 -18.95
N THR A 46 15.76 16.65 -20.24
CA THR A 46 16.27 17.68 -21.16
C THR A 46 15.36 17.91 -22.38
N THR A 47 14.49 18.90 -22.33
CA THR A 47 13.89 19.53 -23.52
C THR A 47 13.76 21.04 -23.28
N THR A 48 14.49 21.81 -24.07
CA THR A 48 14.90 23.21 -23.84
C THR A 48 13.81 24.28 -23.97
N HIS A 49 12.56 23.94 -24.28
CA HIS A 49 11.46 24.93 -24.36
C HIS A 49 10.15 24.51 -23.64
N GLN A 50 10.08 23.29 -23.08
CA GLN A 50 8.96 22.78 -22.25
C GLN A 50 9.39 22.52 -20.78
N ILE A 51 10.35 23.32 -20.30
CA ILE A 51 11.27 22.98 -19.20
C ILE A 51 10.57 22.77 -17.84
N CYS A 52 9.49 23.49 -17.55
CA CYS A 52 8.78 23.36 -16.27
C CYS A 52 7.72 22.25 -16.32
N ARG A 53 6.88 22.26 -17.37
CA ARG A 53 5.70 21.41 -17.44
C ARG A 53 6.05 19.93 -17.49
N ALA A 54 6.94 19.50 -18.38
CA ALA A 54 7.30 18.08 -18.49
C ALA A 54 7.98 17.52 -17.22
N ARG A 55 8.71 18.39 -16.50
CA ARG A 55 9.39 18.05 -15.25
C ARG A 55 8.41 17.96 -14.07
N GLU A 56 7.44 18.86 -14.02
CA GLU A 56 6.35 18.86 -13.04
C GLU A 56 5.41 17.68 -13.28
N GLU A 57 5.09 17.37 -14.54
CA GLU A 57 4.32 16.20 -14.95
C GLU A 57 4.98 14.91 -14.46
N MET A 58 6.30 14.76 -14.64
CA MET A 58 7.01 13.59 -14.12
C MET A 58 6.94 13.49 -12.59
N SER A 59 7.06 14.62 -11.87
CA SER A 59 6.92 14.63 -10.41
C SER A 59 5.49 14.26 -9.99
N CYS A 60 4.48 14.74 -10.71
CA CYS A 60 3.08 14.44 -10.47
C CYS A 60 2.80 12.95 -10.69
N LEU A 61 3.25 12.39 -11.81
CA LEU A 61 3.14 10.95 -12.11
C LEU A 61 3.76 10.10 -11.00
N VAL A 62 4.99 10.41 -10.61
CA VAL A 62 5.72 9.69 -9.56
C VAL A 62 4.97 9.75 -8.23
N ASN A 63 4.46 10.91 -7.84
CA ASN A 63 3.68 11.07 -6.63
C ASN A 63 2.39 10.24 -6.67
N SER A 64 1.69 10.22 -7.80
CA SER A 64 0.51 9.37 -7.99
C SER A 64 0.82 7.89 -7.80
N TYR A 65 1.94 7.40 -8.38
CA TYR A 65 2.36 6.02 -8.22
C TYR A 65 2.77 5.68 -6.78
N VAL A 66 3.49 6.59 -6.11
CA VAL A 66 3.81 6.46 -4.68
C VAL A 66 2.54 6.30 -3.86
N THR A 67 1.58 7.21 -4.02
CA THR A 67 0.32 7.19 -3.26
C THR A 67 -0.45 5.89 -3.52
N TYR A 68 -0.45 5.41 -4.76
CA TYR A 68 -1.07 4.14 -5.13
C TYR A 68 -0.41 2.93 -4.45
N LEU A 69 0.93 2.87 -4.41
CA LEU A 69 1.64 1.78 -3.75
C LEU A 69 1.41 1.80 -2.23
N GLN A 70 1.41 3.00 -1.64
CA GLN A 70 1.12 3.19 -0.22
C GLN A 70 -0.29 2.76 0.14
N SER A 71 -1.29 3.17 -0.64
CA SER A 71 -2.69 2.79 -0.40
C SER A 71 -2.90 1.29 -0.57
N SER A 72 -2.21 0.65 -1.53
CA SER A 72 -2.23 -0.81 -1.69
C SER A 72 -1.67 -1.53 -0.46
N ARG A 73 -0.58 -1.03 0.14
CA ARG A 73 -0.02 -1.60 1.37
C ARG A 73 -0.99 -1.46 2.55
N GLN A 74 -1.52 -0.25 2.74
CA GLN A 74 -2.49 0.02 3.81
C GLN A 74 -3.76 -0.82 3.65
N TYR A 75 -4.23 -0.99 2.41
CA TYR A 75 -5.38 -1.85 2.12
C TYR A 75 -5.11 -3.31 2.50
N LYS A 76 -3.91 -3.85 2.21
CA LYS A 76 -3.53 -5.20 2.65
C LYS A 76 -3.47 -5.34 4.16
N GLU A 77 -2.99 -4.32 4.87
CA GLU A 77 -3.01 -4.29 6.34
C GLU A 77 -4.45 -4.28 6.86
N LEU A 78 -5.31 -3.46 6.27
CA LEU A 78 -6.73 -3.37 6.61
C LEU A 78 -7.48 -4.69 6.33
N LEU A 79 -7.19 -5.37 5.21
CA LEU A 79 -7.73 -6.70 4.96
C LEU A 79 -7.23 -7.70 6.01
N LYS A 80 -5.98 -7.65 6.46
CA LYS A 80 -5.54 -8.55 7.55
C LYS A 80 -6.26 -8.28 8.86
N THR A 81 -6.58 -7.03 9.19
CA THR A 81 -7.27 -6.71 10.45
C THR A 81 -8.74 -7.06 10.41
N TYR A 82 -9.42 -6.80 9.28
CA TYR A 82 -10.88 -6.94 9.20
C TYR A 82 -11.35 -8.20 8.48
N HIS A 83 -10.59 -8.74 7.53
CA HIS A 83 -11.00 -9.92 6.76
C HIS A 83 -10.74 -11.23 7.52
N THR A 84 -9.86 -11.21 8.53
CA THR A 84 -9.67 -12.35 9.46
C THR A 84 -10.79 -12.45 10.50
N ALA A 85 -11.58 -11.39 10.69
CA ALA A 85 -12.85 -11.48 11.37
C ALA A 85 -13.87 -12.10 10.40
N LYS A 86 -13.92 -13.44 10.36
CA LYS A 86 -15.16 -14.13 10.00
C LYS A 86 -16.31 -13.50 10.79
N GLU A 87 -17.52 -13.56 10.25
CA GLU A 87 -18.72 -13.33 11.05
C GLU A 87 -18.57 -14.14 12.35
N LYS A 88 -18.49 -13.44 13.48
CA LYS A 88 -18.36 -14.09 14.79
C LYS A 88 -19.59 -14.97 14.96
N SER A 89 -19.41 -16.21 15.40
CA SER A 89 -20.54 -17.11 15.67
C SER A 89 -21.50 -16.42 16.66
N VAL A 90 -22.79 -16.76 16.60
CA VAL A 90 -23.81 -16.23 17.53
C VAL A 90 -23.37 -16.43 18.99
N GLU A 91 -22.67 -17.53 19.27
CA GLU A 91 -22.06 -17.83 20.57
C GLU A 91 -20.95 -16.85 20.97
N GLU A 92 -20.02 -16.56 20.06
CA GLU A 92 -18.93 -15.62 20.28
C GLU A 92 -19.46 -14.19 20.44
N ALA A 93 -20.47 -13.82 19.66
CA ALA A 93 -21.15 -12.54 19.76
C ALA A 93 -21.88 -12.38 21.10
N ALA A 94 -22.61 -13.41 21.55
CA ALA A 94 -23.28 -13.42 22.85
C ALA A 94 -22.26 -13.25 23.99
N ASN A 95 -21.14 -13.96 23.94
CA ASN A 95 -20.10 -13.89 24.97
C ASN A 95 -19.43 -12.51 25.08
N ILE A 96 -19.24 -11.79 23.95
CA ILE A 96 -18.71 -10.42 23.94
C ILE A 96 -19.64 -9.44 24.68
N VAL A 97 -20.95 -9.63 24.56
CA VAL A 97 -21.96 -8.78 25.21
C VAL A 97 -22.23 -9.24 26.66
N GLY A 98 -21.67 -10.37 27.08
CA GLY A 98 -21.88 -10.94 28.42
C GLY A 98 -23.13 -11.82 28.53
N TYR A 99 -23.71 -12.22 27.39
CA TYR A 99 -24.81 -13.17 27.32
C TYR A 99 -24.29 -14.60 27.09
N LYS A 100 -25.06 -15.58 27.56
CA LYS A 100 -24.86 -17.00 27.22
C LYS A 100 -26.02 -17.45 26.34
N LEU A 101 -25.75 -18.34 25.38
CA LEU A 101 -26.86 -18.95 24.64
C LEU A 101 -27.70 -19.81 25.59
N PRO A 102 -29.04 -19.81 25.45
CA PRO A 102 -29.88 -20.79 26.11
C PRO A 102 -29.43 -22.20 25.69
N GLN A 103 -29.12 -23.05 26.66
CA GLN A 103 -28.92 -24.47 26.40
C GLN A 103 -30.30 -25.08 26.12
N ASP A 104 -30.49 -25.72 24.97
CA ASP A 104 -31.73 -26.46 24.72
C ASP A 104 -31.94 -27.47 25.85
N PRO A 105 -33.15 -27.54 26.44
CA PRO A 105 -33.41 -28.47 27.53
C PRO A 105 -33.19 -29.89 27.03
N ASP A 106 -32.36 -30.64 27.75
CA ASP A 106 -32.05 -32.04 27.44
C ASP A 106 -33.37 -32.84 27.41
N PRO A 107 -33.78 -33.38 26.23
CA PRO A 107 -35.08 -34.04 26.09
C PRO A 107 -35.21 -35.33 26.91
N TYR A 108 -34.12 -35.81 27.53
CA TYR A 108 -34.11 -37.06 28.30
C TYR A 108 -34.11 -36.88 29.84
N LEU A 109 -34.05 -35.64 30.36
CA LEU A 109 -34.26 -35.38 31.79
C LEU A 109 -35.76 -35.34 32.10
N LYS A 110 -36.34 -36.51 32.41
CA LYS A 110 -37.66 -36.62 33.03
C LYS A 110 -37.63 -36.04 34.45
N ARG A 111 -38.60 -35.17 34.74
CA ARG A 111 -38.96 -34.73 36.10
C ARG A 111 -39.44 -35.90 36.96
#